data_AF-A0A5B8VQQ9-F1
#
_entry.id   AF-A0A5B8VQQ9-F1
#
_cell.length_a   1.000
_cell.length_b   1.000
_cell.length_c   1.000
_cell.angle_alpha   90.00
_cell.angle_beta   90.00
_cell.angle_gamma   90.00
#
_symmetry.space_group_name_H-M   'P 1'
#
loop_
_entity.id
_entity.type
_entity.pdbx_description
1 polymer ?
#
loop_
_entity_poly.entity_id
_entity_poly.type
_entity_poly.pdbx_seq_one_letter_code
_entity_poly.pdbx_strand_id
1 'polypeptide(L)'
;MEWMGGNDHIDNYGNQQGIIDTVQYKDHLVLEKHSFFMQYGMDLDRPKKWHLQAGISTNQQRLSYSRLSDSSFGQPEIARTAYQWSPKLGLTYRLLPDMVVFGNAAKGFSTPTIAEIHPSDGRFERSLQAESGWNLEIGIKGSLIGTRLQFQGSVYRFSLNNAIVRRVDASNIEYFVNAGKTRQSGAELWLSYELLSAEQWHPSRWIQQIMLNGSYSYQPYHFLDYQVTGNNYNGHPLTGVPKNVCNLSLSIQTKNGLYLNSMVNNTSRIPLNDASSVYANAYTLWQAKLGYRLMVHSVALNLYIGLDNILDQAYSLGNDINAYGGRYFNPAPGRNYYAGIELDF
;
A
#
# COMPACT_ATOMS: atom_id res chain seq x y z
N MET A 1 -18.52 -13.53 -13.43
CA MET A 1 -17.99 -14.66 -12.66
C MET A 1 -16.52 -14.77 -13.00
N GLU A 2 -15.69 -15.03 -12.01
CA GLU A 2 -14.25 -15.17 -12.14
C GLU A 2 -13.81 -16.40 -11.35
N TRP A 3 -12.81 -17.10 -11.89
CA TRP A 3 -12.12 -18.21 -11.25
C TRP A 3 -10.63 -18.00 -11.37
N MET A 4 -9.90 -18.26 -10.29
CA MET A 4 -8.45 -18.25 -10.26
C MET A 4 -7.95 -19.51 -9.56
N GLY A 5 -6.85 -20.04 -10.06
CA GLY A 5 -6.15 -21.20 -9.49
C GLY A 5 -4.66 -20.91 -9.34
N GLY A 6 -4.06 -21.43 -8.27
CA GLY A 6 -2.63 -21.42 -8.00
C GLY A 6 -2.16 -22.81 -7.60
N ASN A 7 -0.94 -23.16 -7.99
CA ASN A 7 -0.35 -24.46 -7.72
C ASN A 7 1.12 -24.26 -7.35
N ASP A 8 1.45 -24.51 -6.09
CA ASP A 8 2.75 -24.21 -5.49
C ASP A 8 3.41 -25.48 -4.96
N HIS A 9 4.69 -25.65 -5.29
CA HIS A 9 5.54 -26.69 -4.71
C HIS A 9 6.59 -26.00 -3.84
N ILE A 10 6.58 -26.31 -2.55
CA ILE A 10 7.47 -25.73 -1.56
C ILE A 10 8.41 -26.83 -1.09
N ASP A 11 9.66 -26.75 -1.51
CA ASP A 11 10.73 -27.64 -1.06
C ASP A 11 11.60 -26.90 -0.05
N ASN A 12 11.65 -27.40 1.19
CA ASN A 12 12.49 -26.86 2.25
C ASN A 12 13.62 -27.84 2.60
N TYR A 13 14.83 -27.31 2.68
CA TYR A 13 16.05 -28.06 2.92
C TYR A 13 16.83 -27.47 4.09
N GLY A 14 17.57 -28.32 4.79
CA GLY A 14 18.63 -27.91 5.69
C GLY A 14 19.67 -27.08 4.94
N ASN A 15 20.28 -26.13 5.66
CA ASN A 15 21.30 -25.24 5.11
C ASN A 15 22.60 -25.44 5.88
N GLN A 16 23.61 -26.01 5.21
CA GLN A 16 24.97 -26.13 5.74
C GLN A 16 25.84 -25.03 5.12
N GLN A 17 25.80 -23.83 5.71
CA GLN A 17 26.62 -22.68 5.30
C GLN A 17 26.49 -22.28 3.81
N GLY A 18 25.27 -22.36 3.27
CA GLY A 18 24.95 -22.04 1.88
C GLY A 18 24.83 -23.25 0.96
N ILE A 19 25.08 -24.46 1.48
CA ILE A 19 24.92 -25.72 0.74
C ILE A 19 23.61 -26.39 1.18
N ILE A 20 22.82 -26.82 0.20
CA ILE A 20 21.59 -27.62 0.40
C ILE A 20 21.99 -28.95 1.06
N ASP A 21 21.40 -29.24 2.22
CA ASP A 21 21.62 -30.47 2.99
C ASP A 21 20.35 -31.35 2.98
N THR A 22 19.78 -31.63 4.15
CA THR A 22 18.70 -32.61 4.35
C THR A 22 17.35 -32.06 3.89
N VAL A 23 16.51 -32.88 3.24
CA VAL A 23 15.11 -32.49 2.98
C VAL A 23 14.40 -32.36 4.33
N GLN A 24 13.91 -31.18 4.64
CA GLN A 24 13.06 -30.97 5.82
C GLN A 24 11.62 -31.31 5.46
N TYR A 25 11.06 -30.61 4.48
CA TYR A 25 9.69 -30.81 4.02
C TYR A 25 9.60 -30.60 2.51
N LYS A 26 8.72 -31.36 1.86
CA LYS A 26 8.26 -31.08 0.50
C LYS A 26 6.75 -31.00 0.54
N ASP A 27 6.21 -29.83 0.24
CA ASP A 27 4.79 -29.54 0.41
C ASP A 27 4.20 -29.09 -0.92
N HIS A 28 2.99 -29.55 -1.20
CA HIS A 28 2.23 -29.21 -2.39
C HIS A 28 0.93 -28.53 -2.00
N LEU A 29 0.74 -27.31 -2.51
CA LEU A 29 -0.39 -26.46 -2.21
C LEU A 29 -1.16 -26.11 -3.48
N VAL A 30 -2.48 -26.24 -3.41
CA VAL A 30 -3.39 -25.84 -4.48
C VAL A 30 -4.39 -24.85 -3.93
N LEU A 31 -4.37 -23.64 -4.49
CA LEU A 31 -5.28 -22.55 -4.15
C LEU A 31 -6.33 -22.38 -5.24
N GLU A 32 -7.60 -22.38 -4.88
CA GLU A 32 -8.72 -22.09 -5.78
C GLU A 32 -9.53 -20.92 -5.22
N LYS A 33 -9.83 -19.93 -6.04
CA LYS A 33 -10.70 -18.80 -5.68
C LYS A 33 -11.82 -18.66 -6.70
N HIS A 34 -13.05 -18.57 -6.19
CA HIS A 34 -14.25 -18.33 -6.99
C HIS A 34 -14.90 -17.02 -6.58
N SER A 35 -15.25 -16.22 -7.58
CA SER A 35 -15.81 -14.88 -7.36
C SER A 35 -17.01 -14.63 -8.27
N PHE A 36 -18.09 -14.13 -7.69
CA PHE A 36 -19.22 -13.58 -8.43
C PHE A 36 -19.40 -12.12 -8.04
N PHE A 37 -19.65 -11.26 -9.02
CA PHE A 37 -19.84 -9.84 -8.79
C PHE A 37 -20.91 -9.26 -9.72
N MET A 38 -21.59 -8.25 -9.23
CA MET A 38 -22.54 -7.44 -9.97
C MET A 38 -22.38 -5.99 -9.55
N GLN A 39 -22.49 -5.08 -10.51
CA GLN A 39 -22.41 -3.64 -10.27
C GLN A 39 -23.44 -2.92 -11.13
N TYR A 40 -24.04 -1.89 -10.56
CA TYR A 40 -25.01 -1.03 -11.21
C TYR A 40 -24.68 0.44 -10.91
N GLY A 41 -24.88 1.30 -11.90
CA GLY A 41 -24.68 2.75 -11.77
C GLY A 41 -25.82 3.49 -12.44
N MET A 42 -26.29 4.57 -11.81
CA MET A 42 -27.35 5.42 -12.35
C MET A 42 -27.11 6.89 -12.05
N ASP A 43 -27.37 7.73 -13.05
CA ASP A 43 -27.49 9.17 -12.86
C ASP A 43 -28.92 9.50 -12.43
N LEU A 44 -29.07 10.21 -11.31
CA LEU A 44 -30.34 10.68 -10.80
C LEU A 44 -30.53 12.17 -11.12
N ASP A 45 -31.79 12.56 -11.31
CA ASP A 45 -32.26 13.93 -11.59
C ASP A 45 -31.94 14.56 -12.96
N ARG A 46 -32.66 15.65 -13.27
CA ARG A 46 -32.34 16.61 -14.33
C ARG A 46 -32.18 18.01 -13.72
N PRO A 47 -31.00 18.65 -13.79
CA PRO A 47 -29.74 18.13 -14.34
C PRO A 47 -29.18 16.98 -13.49
N LYS A 48 -28.46 16.05 -14.15
CA LYS A 48 -27.84 14.83 -13.58
C LYS A 48 -26.78 15.14 -12.51
N LYS A 49 -27.20 15.69 -11.36
CA LYS A 49 -26.31 16.12 -10.28
C LYS A 49 -25.88 14.97 -9.40
N TRP A 50 -26.70 13.93 -9.33
CA TRP A 50 -26.45 12.77 -8.49
C TRP A 50 -26.03 11.59 -9.35
N HIS A 51 -25.01 10.87 -8.91
CA HIS A 51 -24.61 9.60 -9.48
C HIS A 51 -24.54 8.57 -8.37
N LEU A 52 -25.37 7.52 -8.46
CA LEU A 52 -25.37 6.40 -7.54
C LEU A 52 -24.63 5.22 -8.18
N GLN A 53 -23.80 4.55 -7.40
CA GLN A 53 -23.17 3.28 -7.75
C GLN A 53 -23.42 2.26 -6.64
N ALA A 54 -23.94 1.09 -6.98
CA ALA A 54 -24.11 -0.03 -6.07
C ALA A 54 -23.41 -1.26 -6.65
N GLY A 55 -22.82 -2.08 -5.80
CA GLY A 55 -22.21 -3.33 -6.21
C GLY A 55 -22.23 -4.35 -5.09
N ILE A 56 -22.18 -5.62 -5.46
CA ILE A 56 -22.04 -6.72 -4.52
C ILE A 56 -21.15 -7.77 -5.16
N SER A 57 -20.28 -8.36 -4.34
CA SER A 57 -19.54 -9.55 -4.72
C SER A 57 -19.56 -10.59 -3.61
N THR A 58 -19.39 -11.84 -3.99
CA THR A 58 -19.16 -12.96 -3.09
C THR A 58 -17.91 -13.70 -3.54
N ASN A 59 -17.08 -14.09 -2.59
CA ASN A 59 -15.81 -14.75 -2.84
C ASN A 59 -15.64 -15.95 -1.91
N GLN A 60 -15.09 -17.03 -2.43
CA GLN A 60 -14.68 -18.19 -1.63
C GLN A 60 -13.29 -18.63 -2.05
N GLN A 61 -12.44 -18.92 -1.06
CA GLN A 61 -11.13 -19.50 -1.24
C GLN A 61 -11.13 -20.93 -0.70
N ARG A 62 -10.52 -21.84 -1.46
CA ARG A 62 -10.20 -23.20 -1.04
C ARG A 62 -8.69 -23.38 -1.16
N LEU A 63 -8.09 -23.93 -0.14
CA LEU A 63 -6.69 -24.33 -0.12
C LEU A 63 -6.62 -25.83 0.15
N SER A 64 -5.88 -26.54 -0.69
CA SER A 64 -5.51 -27.94 -0.48
C SER A 64 -4.03 -28.01 -0.17
N TYR A 65 -3.66 -28.75 0.86
CA TYR A 65 -2.27 -28.90 1.33
C TYR A 65 -1.93 -30.38 1.43
N SER A 66 -0.76 -30.78 0.95
CA SER A 66 -0.24 -32.13 1.11
C SER A 66 1.26 -32.11 1.35
N ARG A 67 1.72 -32.94 2.29
CA ARG A 67 3.14 -33.15 2.55
C ARG A 67 3.61 -34.38 1.79
N LEU A 68 4.49 -34.16 0.82
CA LEU A 68 5.06 -35.17 -0.07
C LEU A 68 6.29 -35.87 0.54
N SER A 69 6.97 -35.24 1.49
CA SER A 69 8.18 -35.79 2.12
C SER A 69 7.90 -36.81 3.24
N ASP A 70 6.65 -36.94 3.68
CA ASP A 70 6.24 -37.85 4.75
C ASP A 70 5.03 -38.68 4.29
N SER A 71 5.27 -39.96 4.00
CA SER A 71 4.21 -40.88 3.55
C SER A 71 3.18 -41.23 4.64
N SER A 72 3.43 -40.88 5.91
CA SER A 72 2.44 -40.98 6.98
C SER A 72 1.44 -39.83 6.96
N PHE A 73 1.78 -38.74 6.26
CA PHE A 73 0.86 -37.67 5.94
C PHE A 73 -0.13 -38.19 4.90
N GLY A 74 -1.36 -38.45 5.34
CA GLY A 74 -2.38 -39.16 4.57
C GLY A 74 -2.97 -38.34 3.41
N GLN A 75 -4.30 -38.17 3.40
CA GLN A 75 -4.97 -37.41 2.35
C GLN A 75 -4.70 -35.91 2.45
N PRO A 76 -4.74 -35.15 1.33
CA PRO A 76 -4.57 -33.71 1.36
C PRO A 76 -5.56 -33.03 2.31
N GLU A 77 -5.03 -32.12 3.12
CA GLU A 77 -5.83 -31.30 4.02
C GLU A 77 -6.48 -30.17 3.24
N ILE A 78 -7.78 -29.97 3.43
CA ILE A 78 -8.53 -28.95 2.70
C ILE A 78 -9.03 -27.91 3.70
N ALA A 79 -8.57 -26.67 3.54
CA ALA A 79 -9.13 -25.50 4.19
C ALA A 79 -10.06 -24.77 3.21
N ARG A 80 -11.23 -24.34 3.69
CA ARG A 80 -12.17 -23.52 2.91
C ARG A 80 -12.54 -22.31 3.74
N THR A 81 -12.41 -21.13 3.16
CA THR A 81 -12.93 -19.93 3.79
C THR A 81 -14.46 -19.91 3.67
N ALA A 82 -15.12 -19.32 4.66
CA ALA A 82 -16.53 -18.96 4.49
C ALA A 82 -16.70 -18.00 3.30
N TYR A 83 -17.89 -18.00 2.69
CA TYR A 83 -18.22 -17.04 1.64
C TYR A 83 -18.11 -15.61 2.16
N GLN A 84 -17.26 -14.81 1.52
CA GLN A 84 -17.01 -13.42 1.87
C GLN A 84 -17.84 -12.50 1.00
N TRP A 85 -18.85 -11.90 1.60
CA TRP A 85 -19.72 -10.91 0.96
C TRP A 85 -19.14 -9.50 1.07
N SER A 86 -19.06 -8.82 -0.07
CA SER A 86 -18.49 -7.48 -0.23
C SER A 86 -19.47 -6.56 -0.96
N PRO A 87 -20.51 -6.04 -0.27
CA PRO A 87 -21.34 -4.96 -0.77
C PRO A 87 -20.58 -3.63 -0.84
N LYS A 88 -20.96 -2.79 -1.79
CA LYS A 88 -20.48 -1.42 -1.98
C LYS A 88 -21.64 -0.51 -2.39
N LEU A 89 -21.69 0.67 -1.79
CA LEU A 89 -22.59 1.75 -2.16
C LEU A 89 -21.81 3.07 -2.22
N GLY A 90 -21.84 3.73 -3.36
CA GLY A 90 -21.22 5.03 -3.60
C GLY A 90 -22.24 6.03 -4.10
N LEU A 91 -22.15 7.27 -3.61
CA LEU A 91 -22.99 8.38 -4.04
C LEU A 91 -22.09 9.58 -4.35
N THR A 92 -22.28 10.19 -5.51
CA THR A 92 -21.58 11.41 -5.90
C THR A 92 -22.59 12.51 -6.19
N TYR A 93 -22.30 13.71 -5.71
CA TYR A 93 -23.05 14.93 -5.97
C TYR A 93 -22.17 15.96 -6.68
N ARG A 94 -22.59 16.38 -7.87
CA ARG A 94 -21.96 17.47 -8.62
C ARG A 94 -22.35 18.81 -7.99
N LEU A 95 -21.46 19.36 -7.17
CA LEU A 95 -21.62 20.63 -6.47
C LEU A 95 -21.50 21.82 -7.45
N LEU A 96 -20.47 21.77 -8.32
CA LEU A 96 -20.23 22.69 -9.45
C LEU A 96 -19.81 21.86 -10.67
N PRO A 97 -19.77 22.42 -11.90
CA PRO A 97 -19.34 21.68 -13.09
C PRO A 97 -18.04 20.90 -12.90
N ASP A 98 -17.07 21.52 -12.22
CA ASP A 98 -15.73 20.98 -12.00
C ASP A 98 -15.48 20.55 -10.53
N MET A 99 -16.52 20.42 -9.71
CA MET A 99 -16.39 19.99 -8.31
C MET A 99 -17.46 18.99 -7.92
N VAL A 100 -17.03 17.87 -7.34
CA VAL A 100 -17.91 16.81 -6.86
C VAL A 100 -17.62 16.47 -5.40
N VAL A 101 -18.68 16.26 -4.64
CA VAL A 101 -18.64 15.65 -3.32
C VAL A 101 -19.02 14.19 -3.49
N PHE A 102 -18.33 13.28 -2.83
CA PHE A 102 -18.62 11.86 -2.89
C PHE A 102 -18.66 11.25 -1.50
N GLY A 103 -19.45 10.19 -1.37
CA GLY A 103 -19.47 9.31 -0.22
C GLY A 103 -19.47 7.85 -0.68
N ASN A 104 -18.78 6.99 0.06
CA ASN A 104 -18.71 5.56 -0.26
C ASN A 104 -18.73 4.72 1.03
N ALA A 105 -19.51 3.64 1.01
CA ALA A 105 -19.55 2.62 2.03
C ALA A 105 -19.27 1.27 1.37
N ALA A 106 -18.18 0.61 1.75
CA ALA A 106 -17.77 -0.64 1.14
C ALA A 106 -17.30 -1.64 2.20
N LYS A 107 -17.66 -2.90 2.05
CA LYS A 107 -17.11 -3.99 2.86
C LYS A 107 -16.05 -4.76 2.07
N GLY A 108 -14.85 -4.85 2.63
CA GLY A 108 -13.74 -5.64 2.10
C GLY A 108 -13.44 -6.85 2.98
N PHE A 109 -12.62 -7.75 2.45
CA PHE A 109 -12.04 -8.87 3.19
C PHE A 109 -10.64 -9.17 2.65
N SER A 110 -9.83 -9.82 3.47
CA SER A 110 -8.54 -10.40 3.09
C SER A 110 -8.51 -11.83 3.59
N THR A 111 -8.35 -12.80 2.69
CA THR A 111 -8.16 -14.19 3.08
C THR A 111 -6.72 -14.39 3.54
N PRO A 112 -6.46 -15.32 4.48
CA PRO A 112 -5.10 -15.59 4.91
C PRO A 112 -4.25 -16.03 3.70
N THR A 113 -3.03 -15.51 3.64
CA THR A 113 -2.05 -15.81 2.60
C THR A 113 -1.46 -17.20 2.81
N ILE A 114 -0.81 -17.75 1.78
CA ILE A 114 -0.09 -19.03 1.90
C ILE A 114 1.00 -18.95 2.97
N ALA A 115 1.72 -17.83 3.06
CA ALA A 115 2.76 -17.63 4.08
C ALA A 115 2.21 -17.56 5.52
N GLU A 116 0.95 -17.13 5.69
CA GLU A 116 0.29 -17.10 7.00
C GLU A 116 -0.26 -18.47 7.41
N ILE A 117 -0.78 -19.23 6.45
CA ILE A 117 -1.31 -20.58 6.66
C ILE A 117 -0.18 -21.61 6.76
N HIS A 118 0.92 -21.40 6.05
CA HIS A 118 2.08 -22.27 6.03
C HIS A 118 3.36 -21.47 6.30
N PRO A 119 3.56 -21.03 7.56
CA PRO A 119 4.78 -20.33 7.97
C PRO A 119 6.01 -21.23 7.83
N SER A 120 7.19 -20.62 7.93
CA SER A 120 8.49 -21.25 7.67
C SER A 120 8.85 -22.44 8.56
N ASP A 121 8.07 -22.71 9.61
CA ASP A 121 8.21 -23.86 10.50
C ASP A 121 7.59 -25.16 9.97
N GLY A 122 6.95 -25.11 8.80
CA GLY A 122 6.32 -26.26 8.17
C GLY A 122 5.02 -26.69 8.83
N ARG A 123 4.38 -25.85 9.66
CA ARG A 123 3.04 -26.10 10.17
C ARG A 123 1.98 -25.66 9.17
N PHE A 124 0.81 -26.28 9.22
CA PHE A 124 -0.37 -25.88 8.47
C PHE A 124 -1.45 -25.34 9.42
N GLU A 125 -1.64 -24.03 9.44
CA GLU A 125 -2.57 -23.35 10.33
C GLU A 125 -3.98 -23.30 9.73
N ARG A 126 -4.88 -24.09 10.30
CA ARG A 126 -6.25 -24.25 9.79
C ARG A 126 -7.25 -23.29 10.41
N SER A 127 -6.91 -22.68 11.54
CA SER A 127 -7.87 -21.88 12.32
C SER A 127 -8.00 -20.44 11.82
N LEU A 128 -7.10 -19.99 10.95
CA LEU A 128 -7.11 -18.63 10.44
C LEU A 128 -8.36 -18.34 9.60
N GLN A 129 -9.10 -17.32 10.02
CA GLN A 129 -10.24 -16.77 9.31
C GLN A 129 -9.82 -15.55 8.49
N ALA A 130 -10.59 -15.26 7.44
CA ALA A 130 -10.41 -14.03 6.67
C ALA A 130 -10.62 -12.80 7.56
N GLU A 131 -9.76 -11.80 7.37
CA GLU A 131 -9.98 -10.46 7.86
C GLU A 131 -11.17 -9.85 7.12
N SER A 132 -11.98 -9.04 7.78
CA SER A 132 -13.07 -8.32 7.11
C SER A 132 -13.30 -6.95 7.71
N GLY A 133 -13.63 -5.97 6.87
CA GLY A 133 -13.77 -4.60 7.34
C GLY A 133 -14.70 -3.76 6.52
N TRP A 134 -15.29 -2.76 7.17
CA TRP A 134 -16.09 -1.72 6.53
C TRP A 134 -15.28 -0.46 6.38
N ASN A 135 -15.22 0.07 5.16
CA ASN A 135 -14.72 1.41 4.86
C ASN A 135 -15.89 2.36 4.64
N LEU A 136 -15.90 3.46 5.38
CA LEU A 136 -16.79 4.60 5.17
C LEU A 136 -15.92 5.80 4.81
N GLU A 137 -16.17 6.42 3.67
CA GLU A 137 -15.39 7.54 3.17
C GLU A 137 -16.33 8.65 2.68
N ILE A 138 -15.96 9.90 2.98
CA ILE A 138 -16.57 11.08 2.38
C ILE A 138 -15.46 12.02 1.93
N GLY A 139 -15.62 12.61 0.75
CA GLY A 139 -14.61 13.49 0.21
C GLY A 139 -15.15 14.45 -0.82
N ILE A 140 -14.25 15.31 -1.28
CA ILE A 140 -14.48 16.30 -2.32
C ILE A 140 -13.30 16.25 -3.28
N LYS A 141 -13.57 16.37 -4.57
CA LYS A 141 -12.54 16.54 -5.58
C LYS A 141 -13.00 17.49 -6.66
N GLY A 142 -12.06 18.17 -7.28
CA GLY A 142 -12.39 19.08 -8.37
C GLY A 142 -11.21 19.91 -8.84
N SER A 143 -11.53 20.90 -9.65
CA SER A 143 -10.58 21.90 -10.12
C SER A 143 -11.08 23.32 -9.96
N LEU A 144 -10.14 24.25 -9.79
CA LEU A 144 -10.35 25.68 -9.68
C LEU A 144 -9.43 26.39 -10.68
N ILE A 145 -9.84 27.59 -11.11
CA ILE A 145 -9.08 28.41 -12.07
C ILE A 145 -8.84 27.62 -13.37
N GLY A 146 -9.93 27.05 -13.91
CA GLY A 146 -9.87 26.03 -14.96
C GLY A 146 -9.34 24.72 -14.39
N THR A 147 -8.36 24.11 -15.07
CA THR A 147 -7.69 22.88 -14.67
C THR A 147 -6.40 23.11 -13.88
N ARG A 148 -6.03 24.37 -13.63
CA ARG A 148 -4.72 24.73 -13.07
C ARG A 148 -4.53 24.34 -11.61
N LEU A 149 -5.59 24.41 -10.81
CA LEU A 149 -5.58 23.97 -9.43
C LEU A 149 -6.50 22.77 -9.27
N GLN A 150 -5.94 21.58 -9.12
CA GLN A 150 -6.69 20.36 -8.87
C GLN A 150 -6.52 19.96 -7.41
N PHE A 151 -7.60 19.46 -6.81
CA PHE A 151 -7.56 19.02 -5.42
C PHE A 151 -8.44 17.80 -5.21
N GLN A 152 -8.07 17.01 -4.23
CA GLN A 152 -8.88 15.94 -3.68
C GLN A 152 -8.64 15.88 -2.18
N GLY A 153 -9.71 15.89 -1.40
CA GLY A 153 -9.65 15.69 0.04
C GLY A 153 -10.68 14.68 0.49
N SER A 154 -10.33 13.81 1.41
CA SER A 154 -11.29 12.87 2.00
C SER A 154 -10.99 12.62 3.47
N VAL A 155 -12.03 12.21 4.18
CA VAL A 155 -11.93 11.63 5.51
C VAL A 155 -12.59 10.27 5.47
N TYR A 156 -12.00 9.31 6.17
CA TYR A 156 -12.47 7.94 6.13
C TYR A 156 -12.35 7.25 7.48
N ARG A 157 -13.07 6.14 7.58
CA ARG A 157 -12.98 5.19 8.67
C ARG A 157 -13.07 3.79 8.11
N PHE A 158 -11.96 3.08 8.18
CA PHE A 158 -11.91 1.64 7.98
C PHE A 158 -11.90 0.93 9.32
N SER A 159 -12.87 0.04 9.55
CA SER A 159 -12.98 -0.77 10.76
C SER A 159 -12.74 -2.23 10.38
N LEU A 160 -11.55 -2.74 10.68
CA LEU A 160 -11.13 -4.11 10.39
C LEU A 160 -11.45 -5.00 11.59
N ASN A 161 -11.97 -6.19 11.30
CA ASN A 161 -12.19 -7.26 12.27
C ASN A 161 -11.38 -8.50 11.88
N ASN A 162 -11.08 -9.33 12.88
CA ASN A 162 -10.29 -10.55 12.74
C ASN A 162 -8.91 -10.31 12.15
N ALA A 163 -8.27 -9.19 12.51
CA ALA A 163 -6.93 -8.85 12.02
C ALA A 163 -5.96 -10.01 12.27
N ILE A 164 -5.24 -10.42 11.23
CA ILE A 164 -4.24 -11.49 11.28
C ILE A 164 -2.92 -10.84 11.69
N VAL A 165 -2.35 -11.31 12.80
CA VAL A 165 -1.13 -10.73 13.36
C VAL A 165 -0.03 -11.77 13.44
N ARG A 166 1.15 -11.41 12.93
CA ARG A 166 2.37 -12.20 13.03
C ARG A 166 2.87 -12.22 14.48
N ARG A 167 3.25 -13.40 14.94
CA ARG A 167 3.89 -13.66 16.24
C ARG A 167 5.13 -14.50 16.03
N VAL A 168 5.98 -14.51 17.05
CA VAL A 168 7.16 -15.36 17.13
C VAL A 168 7.17 -16.01 18.50
N ASP A 169 7.34 -17.32 18.56
CA ASP A 169 7.42 -18.07 19.82
C ASP A 169 8.82 -18.02 20.45
N ALA A 170 8.99 -18.70 21.59
CA ALA A 170 10.27 -18.73 22.31
C ALA A 170 11.42 -19.40 21.51
N SER A 171 11.08 -20.24 20.53
CA SER A 171 12.01 -20.94 19.64
C SER A 171 12.32 -20.16 18.36
N ASN A 172 11.90 -18.89 18.29
CA ASN A 172 12.01 -18.03 17.11
C ASN A 172 11.23 -18.57 15.88
N ILE A 173 10.16 -19.32 16.12
CA ILE A 173 9.24 -19.81 15.09
C ILE A 173 8.10 -18.81 14.94
N GLU A 174 7.85 -18.39 13.69
CA GLU A 174 6.75 -17.49 13.39
C GLU A 174 5.41 -18.22 13.27
N TYR A 175 4.34 -17.58 13.72
CA TYR A 175 2.98 -18.07 13.58
C TYR A 175 2.00 -16.90 13.53
N PHE A 176 0.77 -17.15 13.08
CA PHE A 176 -0.23 -16.12 12.84
C PHE A 176 -1.52 -16.42 13.59
N VAL A 177 -2.19 -15.37 14.06
CA VAL A 177 -3.43 -15.47 14.82
C VAL A 177 -4.42 -14.37 14.43
N ASN A 178 -5.72 -14.67 14.37
CA ASN A 178 -6.77 -13.65 14.31
C ASN A 178 -6.91 -13.01 15.69
N ALA A 179 -6.23 -11.88 15.91
CA ALA A 179 -5.97 -11.40 17.27
C ALA A 179 -6.61 -10.07 17.62
N GLY A 180 -7.30 -9.38 16.71
CA GLY A 180 -7.96 -8.15 17.11
C GLY A 180 -8.77 -7.46 16.02
N LYS A 181 -9.19 -6.26 16.36
CA LYS A 181 -9.80 -5.30 15.45
C LYS A 181 -8.85 -4.13 15.29
N THR A 182 -8.95 -3.42 14.18
CA THR A 182 -8.27 -2.13 14.03
C THR A 182 -9.26 -1.07 13.61
N ARG A 183 -9.02 0.16 14.08
CA ARG A 183 -9.75 1.33 13.63
C ARG A 183 -8.77 2.26 12.95
N GLN A 184 -8.95 2.36 11.64
CA GLN A 184 -8.14 3.16 10.75
C GLN A 184 -8.99 4.34 10.29
N SER A 185 -9.09 5.36 11.13
CA SER A 185 -9.72 6.63 10.77
C SER A 185 -8.64 7.62 10.37
N GLY A 186 -8.81 8.27 9.23
CA GLY A 186 -7.80 9.13 8.66
C GLY A 186 -8.38 10.22 7.77
N ALA A 187 -7.47 11.07 7.30
CA ALA A 187 -7.75 12.12 6.34
C ALA A 187 -6.64 12.18 5.31
N GLU A 188 -7.02 12.41 4.06
CA GLU A 188 -6.10 12.56 2.95
C GLU A 188 -6.40 13.86 2.22
N LEU A 189 -5.33 14.53 1.80
CA LEU A 189 -5.37 15.72 0.96
C LEU A 189 -4.34 15.55 -0.15
N TRP A 190 -4.76 15.85 -1.37
CA TRP A 190 -3.91 15.97 -2.53
C TRP A 190 -4.21 17.29 -3.24
N LEU A 191 -3.15 17.96 -3.67
CA LEU A 191 -3.19 19.24 -4.36
C LEU A 191 -2.20 19.19 -5.52
N SER A 192 -2.63 19.66 -6.69
CA SER A 192 -1.76 19.93 -7.83
C SER A 192 -2.04 21.33 -8.33
N TYR A 193 -1.00 22.14 -8.46
CA TYR A 193 -1.08 23.50 -8.92
C TYR A 193 -0.09 23.77 -10.05
N GLU A 194 -0.62 24.00 -11.24
CA GLU A 194 0.11 24.48 -12.40
C GLU A 194 0.25 26.02 -12.31
N LEU A 195 1.25 26.46 -11.55
CA LEU A 195 1.58 27.87 -11.32
C LEU A 195 1.96 28.59 -12.62
N LEU A 196 2.62 27.89 -13.55
CA LEU A 196 2.84 28.36 -14.90
C LEU A 196 2.51 27.23 -15.86
N SER A 197 1.55 27.46 -16.76
CA SER A 197 1.06 26.42 -17.65
C SER A 197 1.85 26.32 -18.93
N ALA A 198 2.11 25.08 -19.35
CA ALA A 198 2.71 24.79 -20.66
C ALA A 198 1.80 25.24 -21.81
N GLU A 199 0.48 25.30 -21.62
CA GLU A 199 -0.47 25.81 -22.62
C GLU A 199 -0.25 27.30 -22.93
N GLN A 200 0.33 28.04 -21.99
CA GLN A 200 0.63 29.46 -22.17
C GLN A 200 2.01 29.68 -22.79
N TRP A 201 2.57 28.68 -23.47
CA TRP A 201 3.93 28.74 -24.02
C TRP A 201 4.20 30.08 -24.70
N HIS A 202 5.31 30.72 -24.33
CA HIS A 202 5.65 32.03 -24.87
C HIS A 202 7.15 32.12 -25.17
N PRO A 203 7.55 32.49 -26.40
CA PRO A 203 8.95 32.43 -26.84
C PRO A 203 9.88 33.34 -26.02
N SER A 204 9.34 34.45 -25.51
CA SER A 204 10.08 35.40 -24.67
C SER A 204 10.27 34.95 -23.22
N ARG A 205 9.57 33.90 -22.76
CA ARG A 205 9.71 33.39 -21.38
C ARG A 205 10.72 32.26 -21.35
N TRP A 206 11.68 32.32 -20.43
CA TRP A 206 12.66 31.23 -20.31
C TRP A 206 12.06 29.99 -19.63
N ILE A 207 11.34 30.19 -18.52
CA ILE A 207 10.56 29.15 -17.85
C ILE A 207 9.21 29.02 -18.55
N GLN A 208 8.84 27.79 -18.92
CA GLN A 208 7.60 27.48 -19.65
C GLN A 208 6.57 26.80 -18.77
N GLN A 209 7.00 26.01 -17.78
CA GLN A 209 6.09 25.34 -16.87
C GLN A 209 6.64 25.34 -15.44
N ILE A 210 5.75 25.55 -14.48
CA ILE A 210 5.99 25.33 -13.06
C ILE A 210 4.79 24.59 -12.50
N MET A 211 5.02 23.38 -11.98
CA MET A 211 4.02 22.53 -11.37
C MET A 211 4.42 22.23 -9.93
N LEU A 212 3.49 22.44 -9.01
CA LEU A 212 3.62 22.14 -7.59
C LEU A 212 2.63 21.03 -7.26
N ASN A 213 3.08 19.96 -6.61
CA ASN A 213 2.17 18.96 -6.07
C ASN A 213 2.40 18.81 -4.58
N GLY A 214 1.32 18.52 -3.85
CA GLY A 214 1.37 18.22 -2.43
C GLY A 214 0.40 17.09 -2.10
N SER A 215 0.82 16.19 -1.24
CA SER A 215 -0.07 15.25 -0.58
C SER A 215 0.20 15.18 0.91
N TYR A 216 -0.86 14.97 1.68
CA TYR A 216 -0.80 14.80 3.11
C TYR A 216 -1.77 13.72 3.57
N SER A 217 -1.26 12.79 4.37
CA SER A 217 -2.04 11.70 4.96
C SER A 217 -1.93 11.78 6.48
N TYR A 218 -3.07 11.84 7.14
CA TYR A 218 -3.21 11.76 8.59
C TYR A 218 -3.86 10.42 8.96
N GLN A 219 -3.10 9.55 9.62
CA GLN A 219 -3.46 8.15 9.84
C GLN A 219 -3.21 7.70 11.31
N PRO A 220 -3.95 8.25 12.30
CA PRO A 220 -3.87 7.88 13.72
C PRO A 220 -4.53 6.52 14.02
N TYR A 221 -4.11 5.48 13.32
CA TYR A 221 -4.70 4.16 13.40
C TYR A 221 -4.34 3.49 14.72
N HIS A 222 -5.27 2.70 15.26
CA HIS A 222 -5.06 2.02 16.53
C HIS A 222 -5.76 0.66 16.57
N PHE A 223 -5.26 -0.19 17.46
CA PHE A 223 -5.87 -1.48 17.77
C PHE A 223 -7.13 -1.31 18.64
N LEU A 224 -8.09 -2.19 18.44
CA LEU A 224 -9.30 -2.36 19.23
C LEU A 224 -9.47 -3.85 19.55
N ASP A 225 -9.97 -4.18 20.74
CA ASP A 225 -10.18 -5.56 21.18
C ASP A 225 -9.00 -6.51 20.89
N TYR A 226 -7.77 -6.02 21.07
CA TYR A 226 -6.53 -6.75 20.87
C TYR A 226 -5.92 -7.20 22.20
N GLN A 227 -6.14 -8.48 22.53
CA GLN A 227 -5.54 -9.13 23.69
C GLN A 227 -4.83 -10.41 23.27
N VAL A 228 -3.55 -10.55 23.62
CA VAL A 228 -2.75 -11.74 23.31
C VAL A 228 -1.81 -12.06 24.47
N THR A 229 -1.84 -13.32 24.91
CA THR A 229 -0.94 -13.87 25.94
C THR A 229 -0.95 -13.02 27.22
N GLY A 230 -2.14 -12.59 27.66
CA GLY A 230 -2.34 -11.76 28.86
C GLY A 230 -2.00 -10.27 28.70
N ASN A 231 -1.48 -9.84 27.55
CA ASN A 231 -1.24 -8.42 27.26
C ASN A 231 -2.43 -7.79 26.53
N ASN A 232 -2.71 -6.53 26.84
CA ASN A 232 -3.77 -5.74 26.22
C ASN A 232 -3.14 -4.58 25.43
N TYR A 233 -3.38 -4.55 24.13
CA TYR A 233 -2.84 -3.52 23.23
C TYR A 233 -3.94 -2.55 22.73
N ASN A 234 -5.12 -2.56 23.35
CA ASN A 234 -6.21 -1.67 22.99
C ASN A 234 -5.80 -0.20 23.04
N GLY A 235 -6.09 0.53 21.96
CA GLY A 235 -5.77 1.94 21.82
C GLY A 235 -4.32 2.25 21.46
N HIS A 236 -3.44 1.23 21.39
CA HIS A 236 -2.08 1.44 20.90
C HIS A 236 -2.08 1.77 19.40
N PRO A 237 -1.18 2.66 18.94
CA PRO A 237 -0.94 2.89 17.52
C PRO A 237 -0.73 1.59 16.73
N LEU A 238 -1.30 1.53 15.53
CA LEU A 238 -1.12 0.39 14.65
C LEU A 238 0.36 0.28 14.23
N THR A 239 0.96 -0.87 14.50
CA THR A 239 2.37 -1.17 14.19
C THR A 239 2.66 -0.99 12.71
N GLY A 240 3.82 -0.40 12.39
CA GLY A 240 4.27 -0.16 11.01
C GLY A 240 3.67 1.07 10.34
N VAL A 241 2.75 1.78 10.99
CA VAL A 241 2.01 2.89 10.38
C VAL A 241 2.47 4.25 10.93
N PRO A 242 3.13 5.12 10.13
CA PRO A 242 3.46 6.48 10.55
C PRO A 242 2.19 7.32 10.71
N LYS A 243 2.05 8.15 11.74
CA LYS A 243 0.82 8.96 11.94
C LYS A 243 0.59 10.02 10.86
N ASN A 244 1.66 10.61 10.34
CA ASN A 244 1.62 11.64 9.31
C ASN A 244 2.62 11.32 8.21
N VAL A 245 2.21 11.52 6.96
CA VAL A 245 3.08 11.49 5.78
C VAL A 245 2.77 12.72 4.92
N CYS A 246 3.80 13.44 4.52
CA CYS A 246 3.69 14.61 3.66
C CYS A 246 4.63 14.45 2.46
N ASN A 247 4.12 14.68 1.26
CA ASN A 247 4.93 14.72 0.04
C ASN A 247 4.74 16.07 -0.63
N LEU A 248 5.83 16.70 -1.03
CA LEU A 248 5.81 17.93 -1.82
C LEU A 248 6.69 17.72 -3.05
N SER A 249 6.23 18.12 -4.22
CA SER A 249 7.06 18.13 -5.43
C SER A 249 6.97 19.43 -6.20
N LEU A 250 8.08 19.75 -6.87
CA LEU A 250 8.25 20.89 -7.75
C LEU A 250 8.82 20.37 -9.06
N SER A 251 8.15 20.70 -10.16
CA SER A 251 8.64 20.49 -11.51
C SER A 251 8.73 21.80 -12.25
N ILE A 252 9.89 22.07 -12.85
CA ILE A 252 10.16 23.24 -13.68
C ILE A 252 10.63 22.76 -15.03
N GLN A 253 10.07 23.33 -16.10
CA GLN A 253 10.54 23.12 -17.46
C GLN A 253 10.83 24.45 -18.14
N THR A 254 11.96 24.53 -18.83
CA THR A 254 12.37 25.71 -19.60
C THR A 254 12.20 25.50 -21.10
N LYS A 255 12.23 26.59 -21.86
CA LYS A 255 12.08 26.55 -23.32
C LYS A 255 13.21 25.81 -24.04
N ASN A 256 14.41 25.79 -23.47
CA ASN A 256 15.57 25.19 -24.10
C ASN A 256 15.72 23.70 -23.77
N GLY A 257 14.77 23.11 -23.03
CA GLY A 257 14.76 21.69 -22.67
C GLY A 257 15.38 21.37 -21.32
N LEU A 258 15.87 22.36 -20.56
CA LEU A 258 16.30 22.17 -19.17
C LEU A 258 15.07 21.93 -18.29
N TYR A 259 15.17 20.95 -17.40
CA TYR A 259 14.13 20.68 -16.42
C TYR A 259 14.71 20.32 -15.06
N LEU A 260 13.96 20.67 -14.02
CA LEU A 260 14.22 20.30 -12.63
C LEU A 260 12.99 19.61 -12.08
N ASN A 261 13.18 18.42 -11.49
CA ASN A 261 12.20 17.78 -10.63
C ASN A 261 12.78 17.69 -9.22
N SER A 262 12.04 18.14 -8.23
CA SER A 262 12.44 18.07 -6.82
C SER A 262 11.28 17.51 -6.00
N MET A 263 11.56 16.60 -5.08
CA MET A 263 10.57 15.97 -4.22
C MET A 263 11.06 15.89 -2.77
N VAL A 264 10.21 16.27 -1.83
CA VAL A 264 10.45 16.12 -0.40
C VAL A 264 9.38 15.21 0.18
N ASN A 265 9.79 14.12 0.83
CA ASN A 265 8.94 13.25 1.63
C ASN A 265 9.28 13.46 3.11
N ASN A 266 8.27 13.74 3.94
CA ASN A 266 8.40 13.74 5.39
C ASN A 266 7.49 12.64 5.96
N THR A 267 8.08 11.78 6.78
CA THR A 267 7.39 10.68 7.43
C THR A 267 7.60 10.79 8.93
N SER A 268 6.50 10.84 9.69
CA SER A 268 6.58 10.84 11.16
C SER A 268 7.08 9.50 11.71
N ARG A 269 7.44 9.45 12.99
CA ARG A 269 7.91 8.22 13.64
C ARG A 269 6.94 7.05 13.45
N ILE A 270 7.48 5.84 13.35
CA ILE A 270 6.72 4.62 13.06
C ILE A 270 6.81 3.67 14.26
N PRO A 271 5.69 3.24 14.87
CA PRO A 271 5.72 2.21 15.91
C PRO A 271 6.20 0.87 15.32
N LEU A 272 7.20 0.23 15.94
CA LEU A 272 7.80 -1.01 15.43
C LEU A 272 7.32 -2.26 16.17
N ASN A 273 6.52 -2.11 17.22
CA ASN A 273 5.84 -3.21 17.90
C ASN A 273 4.45 -2.81 18.41
N ASP A 274 3.63 -3.83 18.70
CA ASP A 274 2.24 -3.64 19.14
C ASP A 274 2.14 -2.95 20.51
N ALA A 275 3.17 -3.11 21.34
CA ALA A 275 3.31 -2.40 22.61
C ALA A 275 3.58 -0.90 22.43
N SER A 276 3.92 -0.45 21.22
CA SER A 276 4.37 0.92 20.95
C SER A 276 5.51 1.36 21.87
N SER A 277 6.41 0.43 22.24
CA SER A 277 7.57 0.70 23.09
C SER A 277 8.84 1.02 22.28
N VAL A 278 8.86 0.67 21.00
CA VAL A 278 9.96 0.96 20.07
C VAL A 278 9.43 1.68 18.85
N TYR A 279 10.16 2.71 18.41
CA TYR A 279 9.81 3.51 17.24
C TYR A 279 11.01 3.66 16.29
N ALA A 280 10.76 3.64 14.98
CA ALA A 280 11.66 4.25 14.02
C ALA A 280 11.48 5.77 14.07
N ASN A 281 12.59 6.50 14.02
CA ASN A 281 12.57 7.95 14.07
C ASN A 281 11.83 8.53 12.86
N ALA A 282 11.24 9.72 13.06
CA ALA A 282 10.76 10.51 11.94
C ALA A 282 11.93 10.87 11.02
N TYR A 283 11.68 10.96 9.73
CA TYR A 283 12.70 11.28 8.74
C TYR A 283 12.14 12.17 7.63
N THR A 284 13.04 12.93 7.00
CA THR A 284 12.74 13.72 5.80
C THR A 284 13.72 13.34 4.71
N LEU A 285 13.21 12.94 3.55
CA LEU A 285 13.99 12.66 2.36
C LEU A 285 13.75 13.75 1.35
N TRP A 286 14.83 14.31 0.82
CA TRP A 286 14.80 15.24 -0.32
C TRP A 286 15.54 14.60 -1.49
N GLN A 287 14.90 14.58 -2.64
CA GLN A 287 15.46 14.05 -3.89
C GLN A 287 15.29 15.11 -4.98
N ALA A 288 16.26 15.21 -5.88
CA ALA A 288 16.16 16.11 -7.01
C ALA A 288 16.83 15.51 -8.25
N LYS A 289 16.26 15.80 -9.41
CA LYS A 289 16.75 15.41 -10.73
C LYS A 289 16.79 16.65 -11.63
N LEU A 290 17.97 16.95 -12.14
CA LEU A 290 18.20 17.99 -13.15
C LEU A 290 18.49 17.29 -14.47
N GLY A 291 17.82 17.69 -15.55
CA GLY A 291 18.09 17.13 -16.87
C GLY A 291 17.87 18.11 -18.01
N TYR A 292 18.29 17.68 -19.19
CA TYR A 292 18.30 18.47 -20.40
C TYR A 292 17.82 17.60 -21.57
N ARG A 293 16.70 18.00 -22.17
CA ARG A 293 16.11 17.36 -23.35
C ARG A 293 16.46 18.18 -24.59
N LEU A 294 17.06 17.53 -25.59
CA LEU A 294 17.34 18.16 -26.88
C LEU A 294 17.03 17.20 -28.02
N MET A 295 16.64 17.76 -29.16
CA MET A 295 16.51 17.01 -30.40
C MET A 295 17.83 17.07 -31.17
N VAL A 296 18.42 15.92 -31.48
CA VAL A 296 19.60 15.79 -32.34
C VAL A 296 19.19 15.02 -33.59
N HIS A 297 19.00 15.75 -34.69
CA HIS A 297 18.34 15.22 -35.89
C HIS A 297 16.95 14.68 -35.55
N SER A 298 16.69 13.40 -35.78
CA SER A 298 15.42 12.73 -35.46
C SER A 298 15.41 12.07 -34.09
N VAL A 299 16.51 12.10 -33.34
CA VAL A 299 16.64 11.40 -32.06
C VAL A 299 16.41 12.38 -30.91
N ALA A 300 15.46 12.06 -30.02
CA ALA A 300 15.28 12.81 -28.78
C ALA A 300 16.29 12.30 -27.74
N LEU A 301 17.20 13.18 -27.31
CA LEU A 301 18.21 12.89 -26.31
C LEU A 301 17.80 13.53 -24.97
N ASN A 302 17.81 12.74 -23.90
CA ASN A 302 17.56 13.20 -22.54
C ASN A 302 18.77 12.85 -21.66
N LEU A 303 19.51 13.88 -21.23
CA LEU A 303 20.63 13.76 -20.30
C LEU A 303 20.16 14.16 -18.91
N TYR A 304 20.50 13.41 -17.87
CA TYR A 304 20.13 13.80 -16.50
C TYR A 304 21.13 13.35 -15.45
N ILE A 305 21.13 14.11 -14.36
CA ILE A 305 21.75 13.76 -13.09
C ILE A 305 20.70 13.86 -11.99
N GLY A 306 20.82 13.02 -10.96
CA GLY A 306 19.95 13.03 -9.82
C GLY A 306 20.67 12.74 -8.53
N LEU A 307 20.08 13.24 -7.45
CA LEU A 307 20.53 13.06 -6.09
C LEU A 307 19.37 12.53 -5.27
N ASP A 308 19.58 11.38 -4.64
CA ASP A 308 18.68 10.82 -3.66
C ASP A 308 19.20 11.08 -2.25
N ASN A 309 18.28 11.33 -1.31
CA ASN A 309 18.61 11.63 0.08
C ASN A 309 19.63 12.78 0.20
N ILE A 310 19.31 13.94 -0.41
CA ILE A 310 20.16 15.14 -0.42
C ILE A 310 20.54 15.58 1.00
N LEU A 311 19.64 15.39 1.96
CA LEU A 311 19.86 15.74 3.37
C LEU A 311 20.82 14.78 4.09
N ASP A 312 21.24 13.68 3.45
CA ASP A 312 22.04 12.61 4.04
C ASP A 312 21.40 12.08 5.34
N GLN A 313 20.07 11.93 5.31
CA GLN A 313 19.27 11.47 6.42
C GLN A 313 19.58 9.99 6.68
N ALA A 314 20.04 9.66 7.89
CA ALA A 314 20.09 8.29 8.36
C ALA A 314 18.68 7.80 8.69
N TYR A 315 18.24 6.71 8.07
CA TYR A 315 16.92 6.11 8.28
C TYR A 315 16.96 4.61 7.96
N SER A 316 15.83 3.95 8.24
CA SER A 316 15.65 2.50 8.03
C SER A 316 14.51 2.28 7.04
N LEU A 317 14.79 1.50 5.98
CA LEU A 317 13.80 1.07 5.00
C LEU A 317 13.42 -0.37 5.30
N GLY A 318 12.11 -0.65 5.37
CA GLY A 318 11.62 -2.00 5.65
C GLY A 318 11.98 -2.49 7.05
N ASN A 319 11.57 -1.74 8.09
CA ASN A 319 11.74 -2.18 9.47
C ASN A 319 11.04 -3.52 9.71
N ASP A 320 11.68 -4.39 10.50
CA ASP A 320 11.07 -5.64 10.95
C ASP A 320 10.08 -5.33 12.06
N ILE A 321 8.78 -5.45 11.78
CA ILE A 321 7.74 -5.23 12.79
C ILE A 321 7.65 -6.43 13.75
N ASN A 322 7.44 -6.14 15.03
CA ASN A 322 7.41 -7.16 16.09
C ASN A 322 8.66 -8.08 16.06
N ALA A 323 9.84 -7.52 15.76
CA ALA A 323 11.08 -8.26 15.60
C ALA A 323 11.53 -9.02 16.86
N TYR A 324 11.94 -10.27 16.67
CA TYR A 324 12.56 -11.07 17.73
C TYR A 324 13.93 -10.52 18.11
N GLY A 325 14.19 -10.41 19.43
CA GLY A 325 15.48 -9.96 19.96
C GLY A 325 15.76 -8.47 19.72
N GLY A 326 14.75 -7.66 19.38
CA GLY A 326 14.91 -6.22 19.20
C GLY A 326 15.57 -5.79 17.88
N ARG A 327 15.64 -6.70 16.89
CA ARG A 327 16.30 -6.48 15.60
C ARG A 327 15.37 -5.77 14.61
N TYR A 328 14.96 -4.54 14.92
CA TYR A 328 13.92 -3.85 14.15
C TYR A 328 14.41 -3.12 12.89
N PHE A 329 15.69 -2.77 12.80
CA PHE A 329 16.18 -1.76 11.85
C PHE A 329 16.98 -2.37 10.71
N ASN A 330 16.64 -1.97 9.47
CA ASN A 330 17.33 -2.31 8.24
C ASN A 330 17.84 -1.00 7.59
N PRO A 331 19.14 -0.69 7.72
CA PRO A 331 19.66 0.62 7.35
C PRO A 331 19.48 0.87 5.84
N ALA A 332 19.00 2.07 5.53
CA ALA A 332 18.91 2.55 4.16
C ALA A 332 20.22 3.23 3.73
N PRO A 333 20.53 3.26 2.43
CA PRO A 333 21.64 4.05 1.91
C PRO A 333 21.55 5.53 2.30
N GLY A 334 22.71 6.15 2.54
CA GLY A 334 22.83 7.60 2.76
C GLY A 334 22.56 8.41 1.49
N ARG A 335 23.20 9.56 1.32
CA ARG A 335 23.13 10.31 0.08
C ARG A 335 23.67 9.49 -1.10
N ASN A 336 22.89 9.39 -2.18
CA ASN A 336 23.30 8.72 -3.42
C ASN A 336 23.14 9.63 -4.63
N TYR A 337 23.91 9.32 -5.67
CA TYR A 337 23.96 10.07 -6.91
C TYR A 337 23.73 9.12 -8.08
N TYR A 338 23.02 9.57 -9.10
CA TYR A 338 22.87 8.83 -10.35
C TYR A 338 22.92 9.77 -11.55
N ALA A 339 23.27 9.21 -12.70
CA ALA A 339 23.23 9.91 -13.98
C ALA A 339 22.75 8.95 -15.06
N GLY A 340 22.16 9.48 -16.11
CA GLY A 340 21.65 8.65 -17.20
C GLY A 340 21.49 9.42 -18.51
N ILE A 341 21.41 8.62 -19.57
CA ILE A 341 21.18 9.06 -20.94
C ILE A 341 20.03 8.20 -21.48
N GLU A 342 19.05 8.84 -22.09
CA GLU A 342 17.92 8.20 -22.73
C GLU A 342 17.82 8.70 -24.18
N LEU A 343 17.58 7.76 -25.09
CA LEU A 343 17.50 7.97 -26.53
C LEU A 343 16.15 7.45 -27.01
N ASP A 344 15.39 8.30 -27.68
CA ASP A 344 14.14 7.94 -28.35
C ASP A 344 14.29 8.17 -29.87
N PHE A 345 14.04 7.13 -30.68
CA PHE A 345 14.41 7.05 -32.09
C PHE A 345 13.24 7.26 -33.06
#